data_AF-A0A357V8N5-F1
#
_entry.id   AF-A0A357V8N5-F1
#
_cell.length_a   1.000
_cell.length_b   1.000
_cell.length_c   1.000
_cell.angle_alpha   90.00
_cell.angle_beta   90.00
_cell.angle_gamma   90.00
#
_symmetry.space_group_name_H-M   'P 1'
#
loop_
_entity.id
_entity.type
_entity.pdbx_description
1 polymer ?
#
loop_
_entity_poly.entity_id
_entity_poly.type
_entity_poly.pdbx_seq_one_letter_code
_entity_poly.pdbx_strand_id
1 'polypeptide(L)'
;GGRRTLERPLHRMAEIHRAGSTQNRPVVLMTLCVGAVAREVEVNLSERPRLTYRMLLGASFLNGAYVVDVSQSDLTRPTCGEAAK
;
A
#
# COMPACT_ATOMS: atom_id res chain seq x y z
N GLY A 1 5.09 -16.33 -8.15
CA GLY A 1 4.01 -15.38 -7.80
C GLY A 1 3.35 -14.88 -9.05
N GLY A 2 2.09 -15.25 -9.29
CA GLY A 2 1.35 -14.85 -10.49
C GLY A 2 0.72 -13.46 -10.37
N ARG A 3 0.44 -12.82 -11.50
CA ARG A 3 -0.40 -11.61 -11.53
C ARG A 3 -1.80 -12.00 -11.07
N ARG A 4 -2.32 -11.33 -10.05
CA ARG A 4 -3.72 -11.47 -9.60
C ARG A 4 -4.43 -10.15 -9.79
N THR A 5 -5.64 -10.22 -10.30
CA THR A 5 -6.55 -9.07 -10.36
C THR A 5 -7.34 -9.00 -9.05
N LEU A 6 -7.47 -7.80 -8.51
CA LEU A 6 -8.26 -7.51 -7.31
C LEU A 6 -9.24 -6.42 -7.67
N GLU A 7 -10.45 -6.52 -7.14
CA GLU A 7 -11.51 -5.52 -7.31
C GLU A 7 -11.95 -5.02 -5.94
N ARG A 8 -12.13 -3.70 -5.84
CA ARG A 8 -12.62 -3.03 -4.63
C ARG A 8 -13.50 -1.85 -5.03
N PRO A 9 -14.51 -1.49 -4.23
CA PRO A 9 -15.29 -0.28 -4.45
C PRO A 9 -14.39 0.96 -4.46
N LEU A 10 -14.70 1.91 -5.34
CA LEU A 10 -14.10 3.23 -5.29
C LEU A 10 -14.52 3.90 -3.97
N HIS A 11 -13.54 4.18 -3.11
CA HIS A 11 -13.81 4.87 -1.84
C HIS A 11 -13.91 6.39 -2.06
N ARG A 12 -12.95 6.98 -2.78
CA ARG A 12 -12.95 8.39 -3.17
C ARG A 12 -11.94 8.66 -4.29
N MET A 13 -11.96 9.87 -4.83
CA MET A 13 -10.88 10.40 -5.68
C MET A 13 -9.97 11.30 -4.83
N ALA A 14 -8.65 11.14 -4.98
CA ALA A 14 -7.66 12.00 -4.35
C ALA A 14 -6.98 12.87 -5.41
N GLU A 15 -6.92 14.17 -5.16
CA GLU A 15 -6.17 15.12 -5.97
C GLU A 15 -4.72 15.18 -5.49
N ILE A 16 -3.79 14.71 -6.31
CA ILE A 16 -2.37 14.67 -5.99
C ILE A 16 -1.64 15.78 -6.72
N HIS A 17 -1.12 16.73 -5.94
CA HIS A 17 -0.30 17.81 -6.42
C HIS A 17 1.15 17.33 -6.58
N ARG A 18 1.70 17.49 -7.78
CA ARG A 18 3.13 17.31 -8.08
C ARG A 18 3.67 18.60 -8.69
N ALA A 19 5.00 18.74 -8.69
CA ALA A 19 5.65 19.86 -9.36
C ALA A 19 5.16 19.97 -10.82
N GLY A 20 4.38 21.01 -11.11
CA GLY A 20 3.84 21.32 -12.44
C GLY A 20 2.66 20.47 -12.92
N SER A 21 2.07 19.59 -12.10
CA SER A 21 0.88 18.83 -12.51
C SER A 21 0.01 18.39 -11.35
N THR A 22 -1.28 18.27 -11.64
CA THR A 22 -2.27 17.69 -10.73
C THR A 22 -2.76 16.38 -11.30
N GLN A 23 -2.83 15.34 -10.47
CA GLN A 23 -3.29 14.02 -10.88
C GLN A 23 -4.40 13.53 -9.96
N ASN A 24 -5.56 13.21 -10.54
CA ASN A 24 -6.63 12.54 -9.81
C ASN A 24 -6.36 11.05 -9.75
N ARG A 25 -6.45 10.49 -8.55
CA ARG A 25 -6.14 9.08 -8.31
C ARG A 25 -7.26 8.39 -7.55
N PRO A 26 -7.74 7.21 -8.01
CA PRO A 26 -8.68 6.40 -7.26
C PRO A 26 -8.08 6.00 -5.92
N VAL A 27 -8.89 6.10 -4.88
CA VAL A 27 -8.58 5.56 -3.55
C VAL A 27 -9.56 4.45 -3.26
N VAL A 28 -9.04 3.31 -2.81
CA VAL A 28 -9.82 2.14 -2.38
C VAL A 28 -9.42 1.75 -0.97
N LEU A 29 -10.32 1.12 -0.23
CA LEU A 29 -9.98 0.52 1.07
C LEU A 29 -9.44 -0.90 0.86
N MET A 30 -8.31 -1.20 1.50
CA MET A 30 -7.70 -2.53 1.47
C MET A 30 -7.12 -2.89 2.83
N THR A 31 -7.36 -4.14 3.24
CA THR A 31 -6.63 -4.73 4.37
C THR A 31 -5.26 -5.21 3.89
N LEU A 32 -4.20 -4.61 4.41
CA LEU A 32 -2.83 -4.99 4.13
C LEU A 32 -2.25 -5.77 5.30
N CYS A 33 -1.54 -6.86 5.01
CA CYS A 33 -0.84 -7.69 5.98
C CYS A 33 0.67 -7.63 5.75
N VAL A 34 1.41 -7.15 6.77
CA VAL A 34 2.88 -7.05 6.73
C VAL A 34 3.44 -7.61 8.04
N GLY A 35 4.20 -8.69 7.98
CA GLY A 35 4.56 -9.43 9.19
C GLY A 35 3.29 -9.90 9.93
N ALA A 36 3.22 -9.64 11.23
CA ALA A 36 2.08 -10.01 12.07
C ALA A 36 0.96 -8.95 12.13
N VAL A 37 1.12 -7.79 11.48
CA VAL A 37 0.16 -6.68 11.58
C VAL A 37 -0.71 -6.62 10.33
N ALA A 38 -2.03 -6.68 10.55
CA ALA A 38 -3.04 -6.41 9.55
C ALA A 38 -3.74 -5.07 9.86
N ARG A 39 -3.91 -4.21 8.85
CA ARG A 39 -4.61 -2.93 8.96
C ARG A 39 -5.41 -2.66 7.69
N GLU A 40 -6.65 -2.20 7.86
CA GLU A 40 -7.39 -1.57 6.77
C GLU A 40 -6.86 -0.16 6.54
N VAL A 41 -6.49 0.15 5.30
CA VAL A 41 -5.93 1.43 4.92
C VAL A 41 -6.47 1.92 3.58
N GLU A 42 -6.44 3.24 3.39
CA GLU A 42 -6.63 3.84 2.08
C GLU A 42 -5.42 3.55 1.18
N VAL A 43 -5.68 2.91 0.04
CA VAL A 43 -4.68 2.65 -1.01
C VAL A 43 -4.97 3.52 -2.22
N ASN A 44 -3.98 4.32 -2.59
CA ASN A 44 -4.01 5.18 -3.76
C ASN A 44 -3.53 4.40 -5.00
N LEU A 45 -4.42 4.24 -5.98
CA LEU A 45 -4.11 3.54 -7.23
C LEU A 45 -3.45 4.50 -8.22
N SER A 46 -2.34 4.06 -8.80
CA SER A 46 -1.54 4.88 -9.72
C SER A 46 -0.80 3.99 -10.71
N GLU A 47 -0.78 4.38 -11.98
CA GLU A 47 0.02 3.73 -13.00
C GLU A 47 1.45 4.27 -12.97
N ARG A 48 2.40 3.44 -12.50
CA ARG A 48 3.82 3.81 -12.35
C ARG A 48 4.71 2.69 -12.88
N PRO A 49 4.80 2.50 -14.21
CA PRO A 49 5.51 1.36 -14.80
C PRO A 49 7.02 1.37 -14.59
N ARG A 50 7.59 2.52 -14.19
CA ARG A 50 9.05 2.71 -14.02
C ARG A 50 9.56 2.46 -12.60
N LEU A 51 8.71 2.03 -11.66
CA LEU A 51 9.13 1.79 -10.28
C LEU A 51 9.48 0.32 -10.05
N THR A 52 10.58 0.09 -9.33
CA THR A 52 11.04 -1.26 -8.93
C THR A 52 10.03 -1.96 -8.04
N TYR A 53 9.44 -1.23 -7.10
CA TYR A 53 8.45 -1.75 -6.16
C TYR A 53 7.02 -1.47 -6.64
N ARG A 54 6.18 -2.50 -6.62
CA ARG A 54 4.78 -2.45 -7.09
C ARG A 54 3.85 -1.69 -6.14
N MET A 55 4.26 -1.51 -4.88
CA MET A 55 3.51 -0.79 -3.85
C MET A 55 4.50 0.03 -3.00
N LEU A 56 4.05 1.19 -2.53
CA LEU A 56 4.76 1.99 -1.54
C LEU A 56 3.92 2.02 -0.26
N LEU A 57 4.50 1.64 0.87
CA LEU A 57 3.88 1.77 2.18
C LEU A 57 4.35 3.08 2.82
N GLY A 58 3.39 3.97 3.10
CA GLY A 58 3.66 5.26 3.73
C GLY A 58 3.51 5.22 5.25
N ALA A 59 3.76 6.38 5.87
CA ALA A 59 3.59 6.57 7.31
C ALA A 59 2.17 6.23 7.81
N SER A 60 1.14 6.38 6.97
CA SER A 60 -0.24 6.00 7.32
C SER A 60 -0.38 4.53 7.72
N PHE A 61 0.41 3.64 7.13
CA PHE A 61 0.44 2.23 7.52
C PHE A 61 1.44 1.98 8.66
N LEU A 62 2.63 2.58 8.57
CA LEU A 62 3.77 2.27 9.44
C LEU A 62 3.65 2.82 10.86
N ASN A 63 2.98 3.97 11.02
CA ASN A 63 2.96 4.71 12.29
C ASN A 63 2.39 3.87 13.44
N GLY A 64 3.09 3.87 14.58
CA GLY A 64 2.70 3.15 15.79
C GLY A 64 2.80 1.61 15.72
N ALA A 65 3.33 1.03 14.64
CA ALA A 65 3.54 -0.43 14.56
C ALA A 65 4.93 -0.85 14.06
N TYR A 66 5.67 0.04 13.39
CA TYR A 66 6.94 -0.32 12.77
C TYR A 66 8.03 0.70 13.06
N VAL A 67 9.25 0.19 13.21
CA VAL A 67 10.51 0.94 13.09
C VAL A 67 11.14 0.57 11.75
N VAL A 68 11.62 1.57 11.01
CA VAL A 68 12.24 1.36 9.69
C VAL A 68 13.75 1.53 9.80
N ASP A 69 14.48 0.44 9.60
CA ASP A 69 15.94 0.43 9.44
C ASP A 69 16.29 0.27 7.95
N VAL A 70 16.92 1.29 7.38
CA VAL A 70 17.28 1.34 5.95
C VAL A 70 18.46 0.45 5.58
N SER A 71 19.18 -0.11 6.56
CA SER A 71 20.31 -1.02 6.34
C SER A 71 19.88 -2.48 6.14
N GLN A 72 18.61 -2.80 6.35
CA GLN A 72 18.07 -4.15 6.31
C GLN A 72 16.95 -4.28 5.28
N SER A 73 16.80 -5.48 4.70
CA SER A 73 15.71 -5.82 3.79
C SER A 73 15.23 -7.25 4.01
N ASP A 74 14.03 -7.57 3.50
CA ASP A 74 13.48 -8.93 3.44
C ASP A 74 13.34 -9.64 4.81
N LEU A 75 13.12 -8.85 5.87
CA LEU A 75 13.12 -9.33 7.25
C LEU A 75 11.87 -10.14 7.67
N THR A 76 10.78 -10.07 6.91
CA THR A 76 9.50 -10.66 7.35
C THR A 76 8.71 -11.26 6.19
N ARG A 77 7.85 -12.22 6.53
CA ARG A 77 6.77 -12.69 5.67
C ARG A 77 5.42 -12.35 6.28
N PRO A 78 4.35 -12.19 5.50
CA PRO A 78 3.00 -12.00 6.03
C PRO A 78 2.57 -13.21 6.87
N THR A 79 2.15 -12.99 8.12
CA THR A 79 1.72 -14.03 9.08
C THR A 79 0.36 -13.71 9.73
N CYS A 80 -0.41 -12.76 9.19
CA CYS A 80 -1.65 -12.26 9.81
C CYS A 80 -2.84 -13.24 9.84
N GLY A 81 -2.64 -14.55 9.61
CA GLY A 81 -3.73 -15.53 9.61
C GLY A 81 -4.87 -15.17 8.65
N GLU A 82 -6.13 -15.46 9.04
CA GLU A 82 -7.34 -15.07 8.28
C GLU A 82 -7.65 -13.55 8.31
N ALA A 83 -6.88 -12.73 9.01
CA ALA A 83 -7.15 -11.29 9.15
C ALA A 83 -6.91 -10.48 7.85
N ALA A 84 -6.53 -11.12 6.75
CA ALA A 84 -6.23 -10.49 5.46
C ALA A 84 -7.25 -10.84 4.34
N LYS A 85 -8.42 -11.40 4.68
CA LYS A 85 -9.50 -11.66 3.72
C LYS A 85 -10.21 -10.37 3.30
#